data_AF-A0A1W2G5Z5-F1
#
_entry.id   AF-A0A1W2G5Z5-F1
#
_cell.length_a   1.000
_cell.length_b   1.000
_cell.length_c   1.000
_cell.angle_alpha   90.00
_cell.angle_beta   90.00
_cell.angle_gamma   90.00
#
_symmetry.space_group_name_H-M   'P 1'
#
loop_
_entity.id
_entity.type
_entity.pdbx_description
1 polymer ?
#
loop_
_entity_poly.entity_id
_entity_poly.type
_entity_poly.pdbx_seq_one_letter_code
_entity_poly.pdbx_strand_id
1 'polypeptide(L)'
;MAREYAFTPKKDSEYHKELIEQAETFAERVEIMNPASNWVQLTLAIKDKELIRSFCHENIMNILWYKYKIVDEETYRERYNLITLILIVAIPFAIWGTTEFVNYRDWETGQQITSIVTVVLTFIFAIHKWLTAWIEKRNFISSFNQAKIDLSNVLFRIENEHRGFALDGSGQALTATFRTALSQGIQESKKILQEETKNYFEKLANPGFDLSGAIISSATSAKQVFSQLKAERFQVEEWKKESQEKEKKETAKKEEKEALIFNVRKAILTERAKYQAIQDQVIDLSADEADLLEAQMSAALGPTDRQKLAKKLANIQTQLNSYHTTSDSIMIELAVKEAELELLLN
;
A
#
# COMPACT_ATOMS: atom_id res chain seq x y z
N MET A 1 33.71 29.60 7.68
CA MET A 1 32.25 29.80 7.60
C MET A 1 31.77 30.19 8.99
N ALA A 2 31.20 31.38 9.16
CA ALA A 2 30.52 31.72 10.41
C ALA A 2 29.19 30.94 10.46
N ARG A 3 28.85 30.33 11.60
CA ARG A 3 27.53 29.70 11.79
C ARG A 3 26.50 30.82 11.76
N GLU A 4 25.57 30.80 10.81
CA GLU A 4 24.36 31.61 10.92
C GLU A 4 23.52 31.01 12.03
N TYR A 5 23.49 31.72 13.15
CA TYR A 5 22.67 31.37 14.28
C TYR A 5 21.21 31.73 13.97
N ALA A 6 20.48 30.81 13.34
CA ALA A 6 19.04 30.95 13.14
C ALA A 6 18.34 30.74 14.49
N PHE A 7 17.97 31.84 15.12
CA PHE A 7 17.59 31.95 16.51
C PHE A 7 16.24 32.69 16.58
N THR A 8 15.32 32.22 17.44
CA THR A 8 13.96 32.78 17.55
C THR A 8 13.92 33.74 18.75
N PRO A 9 13.26 34.91 18.67
CA PRO A 9 13.41 36.00 19.64
C PRO A 9 13.27 35.60 21.12
N LYS A 10 12.38 34.64 21.43
CA LYS A 10 12.18 34.14 22.80
C LYS A 10 13.34 33.28 23.29
N LYS A 11 13.81 32.31 22.47
CA LYS A 11 15.00 31.51 22.77
C LYS A 11 16.24 32.39 22.91
N ASP A 12 16.30 33.51 22.19
CA ASP A 12 17.46 34.39 22.18
C ASP A 12 17.64 35.13 23.50
N SER A 13 16.52 35.49 24.15
CA SER A 13 16.55 36.13 25.47
C SER A 13 17.05 35.20 26.57
N GLU A 14 16.61 33.94 26.56
CA GLU A 14 17.06 32.91 27.51
C GLU A 14 18.52 32.53 27.26
N TYR A 15 18.89 32.34 25.99
CA TYR A 15 20.25 32.05 25.56
C TYR A 15 21.23 33.17 25.95
N HIS A 16 20.85 34.43 25.70
CA HIS A 16 21.69 35.58 26.03
C HIS A 16 21.86 35.74 27.54
N LYS A 17 20.79 35.54 28.31
CA LYS A 17 20.84 35.56 29.77
C LYS A 17 21.77 34.48 30.32
N GLU A 18 21.66 33.25 29.83
CA GLU A 18 22.52 32.14 30.26
C GLU A 18 23.99 32.35 29.84
N LEU A 19 24.23 32.95 28.67
CA LEU A 19 25.59 33.32 28.25
C LEU A 19 26.22 34.35 29.19
N ILE A 20 25.47 35.37 29.59
CA ILE A 20 25.92 36.37 30.58
C ILE A 20 26.21 35.68 31.92
N GLU A 21 25.29 34.85 32.42
CA GLU A 21 25.43 34.14 33.68
C GLU A 21 26.65 33.19 33.71
N GLN A 22 26.90 32.46 32.61
CA GLN A 22 28.07 31.59 32.51
C GLN A 22 29.38 32.37 32.38
N ALA A 23 29.38 33.50 31.65
CA ALA A 23 30.55 34.37 31.56
C ALA A 23 30.87 35.04 32.92
N GLU A 24 29.83 35.42 33.67
CA GLU A 24 29.95 35.91 35.04
C GLU A 24 30.50 34.84 35.97
N THR A 25 29.92 33.63 35.93
CA THR A 25 30.39 32.46 36.71
C THR A 25 31.84 32.14 36.42
N PHE A 26 32.26 32.16 35.15
CA PHE A 26 33.65 31.95 34.76
C PHE A 26 34.57 33.00 35.38
N ALA A 27 34.20 34.28 35.27
CA ALA A 27 34.99 35.38 35.82
C ALA A 27 35.04 35.38 37.36
N GLU A 28 33.98 34.94 38.04
CA GLU A 28 33.99 34.70 39.49
C GLU A 28 34.92 33.56 39.88
N ARG A 29 34.82 32.41 39.19
CA ARG A 29 35.64 31.22 39.49
C ARG A 29 37.12 31.43 39.26
N VAL A 30 37.46 32.26 38.28
CA VAL A 30 38.83 32.64 37.97
C VAL A 30 39.29 33.83 38.84
N GLU A 31 38.42 34.32 39.73
CA GLU A 31 38.65 35.43 40.67
C GLU A 31 39.05 36.74 39.97
N ILE A 32 38.55 36.93 38.74
CA ILE A 32 38.63 38.21 38.02
C ILE A 32 37.62 39.20 38.63
N MET A 33 36.52 38.70 39.20
CA MET A 33 35.55 39.49 39.94
C MET A 33 35.64 39.24 41.45
N ASN A 34 35.72 40.34 42.20
CA ASN A 34 35.32 40.35 43.60
C ASN A 34 33.78 40.50 43.63
N PRO A 35 33.02 39.72 44.43
CA PRO A 35 31.54 39.79 44.50
C PRO A 35 30.95 41.18 44.79
N ALA A 36 31.77 42.17 45.16
CA ALA A 36 31.38 43.56 45.34
C ALA A 36 31.55 44.48 44.10
N SER A 37 32.09 43.98 42.98
CA SER A 37 32.55 44.82 41.86
C SER A 37 31.79 44.55 40.56
N ASN A 38 31.03 45.54 40.07
CA ASN A 38 30.46 45.53 38.71
C ASN A 38 31.59 45.43 37.67
N TRP A 39 31.42 44.63 36.61
CA TRP A 39 32.33 44.53 35.45
C TRP A 39 32.79 45.89 34.88
N VAL A 40 31.95 46.91 35.05
CA VAL A 40 32.17 48.29 34.62
C VAL A 40 33.36 48.95 35.36
N GLN A 41 33.70 48.49 36.57
CA GLN A 41 34.75 49.07 37.42
C GLN A 41 36.12 48.37 37.33
N LEU A 42 36.21 47.18 36.71
CA LEU A 42 37.50 46.57 36.40
C LEU A 42 38.19 47.35 35.27
N THR A 43 39.24 48.10 35.63
CA THR A 43 40.18 48.76 34.72
C THR A 43 41.12 47.75 34.07
N LEU A 44 40.57 46.69 33.47
CA LEU A 44 41.29 45.75 32.63
C LEU A 44 41.70 46.43 31.32
N ALA A 45 42.91 46.14 30.85
CA ALA A 45 43.37 46.57 29.54
C ALA A 45 42.39 46.12 28.43
N ILE A 46 42.16 46.98 27.43
CA ILE A 46 41.21 46.70 26.33
C ILE A 46 41.52 45.36 25.65
N LYS A 47 42.79 45.06 25.43
CA LYS A 47 43.26 43.80 24.81
C LYS A 47 42.89 42.56 25.64
N ASP A 48 42.94 42.67 26.97
CA ASP A 48 42.62 41.57 27.87
C ASP A 48 41.10 41.32 27.90
N LYS A 49 40.30 42.39 27.85
CA LYS A 49 38.83 42.29 27.70
C LYS A 49 38.45 41.60 26.38
N GLU A 50 39.13 41.96 25.30
CA GLU A 50 38.90 41.38 23.98
C GLU A 50 39.29 39.89 23.93
N LEU A 51 40.36 39.50 24.63
CA LEU A 51 40.77 38.10 24.76
C LEU A 51 39.75 37.27 25.55
N ILE A 52 39.27 37.76 26.69
CA ILE A 52 38.21 37.10 27.48
C ILE A 52 36.94 36.96 26.63
N ARG A 53 36.53 38.03 25.94
CA ARG A 53 35.36 38.01 25.06
C ARG A 53 35.51 36.97 23.94
N SER A 54 36.70 36.90 23.34
CA SER A 54 37.00 35.91 22.30
C SER A 54 36.93 34.49 22.83
N PHE A 55 37.45 34.24 24.04
CA PHE A 55 37.34 32.94 24.70
C PHE A 55 35.88 32.58 25.02
N CYS A 56 35.10 33.51 25.58
CA CYS A 56 33.68 33.28 25.86
C CYS A 56 32.90 32.96 24.58
N HIS A 57 33.22 33.63 23.48
CA HIS A 57 32.59 33.39 22.18
C HIS A 57 32.96 32.04 21.58
N GLU A 58 34.25 31.67 21.61
CA GLU A 58 34.73 30.43 20.98
C GLU A 58 34.49 29.19 21.84
N ASN A 59 34.35 29.33 23.16
CA ASN A 59 34.15 28.22 24.09
C ASN A 59 32.74 28.21 24.72
N ILE A 60 32.44 29.15 25.63
CA ILE A 60 31.20 29.16 26.42
C ILE A 60 29.95 29.22 25.53
N MET A 61 29.96 30.11 24.54
CA MET A 61 28.84 30.24 23.60
C MET A 61 28.59 28.94 22.83
N ASN A 62 29.65 28.22 22.44
CA ASN A 62 29.50 26.93 21.76
C ASN A 62 29.00 25.83 22.70
N ILE A 63 29.42 25.80 23.97
CA ILE A 63 28.89 24.87 24.99
C ILE A 63 27.36 25.05 25.11
N LEU A 64 26.91 26.30 25.23
CA LEU A 64 25.48 26.61 25.31
C LEU A 64 24.76 26.23 24.02
N TRP A 65 25.32 26.57 22.86
CA TRP A 65 24.75 26.19 21.57
C TRP A 65 24.55 24.67 21.47
N TYR A 66 25.55 23.86 21.83
CA TYR A 66 25.43 22.40 21.83
C TYR A 66 24.37 21.91 22.81
N LYS A 67 24.28 22.50 24.03
CA LYS A 67 23.23 22.17 25.01
C LYS A 67 21.84 22.33 24.39
N TYR A 68 21.55 23.48 23.79
CA TYR A 68 20.26 23.73 23.16
C TYR A 68 20.02 22.85 21.93
N LYS A 69 21.04 22.61 21.11
CA LYS A 69 20.92 21.73 19.95
C LYS A 69 20.65 20.28 20.32
N ILE A 70 21.26 19.77 21.37
CA ILE A 70 21.00 18.40 21.87
C ILE A 70 19.54 18.27 22.28
N VAL A 71 19.00 19.23 23.06
CA VAL A 71 17.60 19.23 23.50
C VAL A 71 16.63 19.32 22.32
N ASP A 72 16.94 20.15 21.31
CA ASP A 72 16.13 20.25 20.10
C ASP A 72 16.10 18.90 19.35
N GLU A 73 17.25 18.23 19.17
CA GLU A 73 17.34 16.91 18.51
C GLU A 73 16.62 15.81 19.32
N GLU A 74 16.73 15.82 20.66
CA GLU A 74 15.98 14.90 21.53
C GLU A 74 14.47 15.09 21.37
N THR A 75 14.01 16.35 21.34
CA THR A 75 12.59 16.67 21.12
C THR A 75 12.09 16.15 19.77
N TYR A 76 12.90 16.27 18.70
CA TYR A 76 12.55 15.70 17.40
C TYR A 76 12.41 14.17 17.45
N ARG A 77 13.30 13.48 18.18
CA ARG A 77 13.24 12.02 18.37
C ARG A 77 12.02 11.59 19.17
N GLU A 78 11.70 12.29 20.25
CA GLU A 78 10.51 12.03 21.05
C GLU A 78 9.23 12.18 20.22
N ARG A 79 9.12 13.27 19.44
CA ARG A 79 7.98 13.48 18.53
C ARG A 79 7.87 12.39 17.48
N TYR A 80 8.98 11.98 16.90
CA TYR A 80 9.01 10.88 15.93
C TYR A 80 8.58 9.54 16.56
N ASN A 81 9.08 9.23 17.75
CA ASN A 81 8.71 8.02 18.49
C ASN A 81 7.21 8.02 18.81
N LEU A 82 6.67 9.16 19.23
CA LEU A 82 5.24 9.33 19.49
C LEU A 82 4.40 9.11 18.22
N ILE A 83 4.78 9.72 17.09
CA ILE A 83 4.09 9.53 15.80
C ILE A 83 4.14 8.05 15.38
N THR A 84 5.29 7.40 15.55
CA THR A 84 5.47 5.97 15.24
C THR A 84 4.56 5.10 16.09
N LEU A 85 4.48 5.37 17.39
CA LEU A 85 3.58 4.65 18.30
C LEU A 85 2.11 4.82 17.87
N ILE A 86 1.70 6.05 17.54
CA ILE A 86 0.34 6.34 17.04
C ILE A 86 0.06 5.55 15.76
N LEU A 87 1.01 5.51 14.81
CA LEU A 87 0.84 4.76 13.56
C LEU A 87 0.71 3.26 13.80
N ILE A 88 1.53 2.68 14.71
CA ILE A 88 1.47 1.25 15.07
C ILE A 88 0.09 0.89 15.64
N VAL A 89 -0.50 1.77 16.45
CA VAL A 89 -1.84 1.54 17.02
C VAL A 89 -2.93 1.79 15.98
N ALA A 90 -2.82 2.82 15.15
CA ALA A 90 -3.86 3.21 14.20
C ALA A 90 -4.04 2.21 13.04
N ILE A 91 -2.96 1.58 12.56
CA ILE A 91 -2.99 0.67 11.41
C ILE A 91 -3.94 -0.52 11.63
N PRO A 92 -3.87 -1.29 12.74
CA PRO A 92 -4.80 -2.38 13.03
C PRO A 92 -6.27 -1.93 13.04
N PHE A 93 -6.59 -0.81 13.70
CA PHE A 93 -7.96 -0.31 13.76
C PHE A 93 -8.48 0.11 12.38
N ALA A 94 -7.64 0.73 11.55
CA ALA A 94 -8.01 1.12 10.20
C ALA A 94 -8.24 -0.10 9.28
N ILE A 95 -7.36 -1.11 9.33
CA ILE A 95 -7.53 -2.34 8.53
C ILE A 95 -8.79 -3.09 8.97
N TRP A 96 -8.97 -3.26 10.28
CA TRP A 96 -10.14 -3.95 10.81
C TRP A 96 -11.42 -3.22 10.44
N GLY A 97 -11.50 -1.91 10.71
CA GLY A 97 -12.68 -1.11 10.42
C GLY A 97 -13.02 -1.02 8.92
N THR A 98 -12.04 -1.05 8.02
CA THR A 98 -12.31 -1.02 6.57
C THR A 98 -12.69 -2.39 6.00
N THR A 99 -12.16 -3.48 6.57
CA THR A 99 -12.45 -4.85 6.10
C THR A 99 -13.72 -5.42 6.72
N GLU A 100 -14.13 -4.94 7.88
CA GLU A 100 -15.33 -5.41 8.56
C GLU A 100 -16.57 -5.18 7.69
N PHE A 101 -16.80 -4.00 7.11
CA PHE A 101 -18.06 -3.71 6.40
C PHE A 101 -18.24 -4.37 5.02
N VAL A 102 -17.29 -5.20 4.57
CA VAL A 102 -17.34 -5.82 3.23
C VAL A 102 -18.03 -7.17 3.28
N ASN A 103 -19.07 -7.32 2.46
CA ASN A 103 -19.86 -8.54 2.36
C ASN A 103 -19.39 -9.45 1.22
N TYR A 104 -19.70 -10.74 1.36
CA TYR A 104 -19.41 -11.78 0.36
C TYR A 104 -19.87 -11.45 -1.06
N ARG A 105 -21.01 -10.75 -1.19
CA ARG A 105 -21.60 -10.40 -2.49
C ARG A 105 -20.83 -9.31 -3.25
N ASP A 106 -19.97 -8.55 -2.56
CA ASP A 106 -19.25 -7.41 -3.10
C ASP A 106 -17.75 -7.71 -3.22
N TRP A 107 -17.39 -8.87 -3.78
CA TRP A 107 -16.00 -9.31 -3.87
C TRP A 107 -15.12 -8.36 -4.69
N GLU A 108 -15.67 -7.67 -5.69
CA GLU A 108 -14.98 -6.62 -6.45
C GLU A 108 -14.58 -5.45 -5.54
N THR A 109 -15.51 -4.98 -4.70
CA THR A 109 -15.25 -3.96 -3.68
C THR A 109 -14.20 -4.44 -2.68
N GLY A 110 -14.22 -5.71 -2.30
CA GLY A 110 -13.17 -6.33 -1.48
C GLY A 110 -11.78 -6.28 -2.14
N GLN A 111 -11.67 -6.52 -3.45
CA GLN A 111 -10.38 -6.40 -4.16
C GLN A 111 -9.89 -4.95 -4.21
N GLN A 112 -10.79 -4.01 -4.47
CA GLN A 112 -10.47 -2.58 -4.46
C GLN A 112 -9.96 -2.13 -3.09
N ILE A 113 -10.66 -2.51 -2.01
CA ILE A 113 -10.25 -2.19 -0.63
C ILE A 113 -8.88 -2.80 -0.32
N THR A 114 -8.65 -4.06 -0.70
CA THR A 114 -7.33 -4.72 -0.52
C THR A 114 -6.21 -3.91 -1.19
N SER A 115 -6.42 -3.50 -2.43
CA SER A 115 -5.45 -2.73 -3.20
C SER A 115 -5.19 -1.35 -2.56
N ILE A 116 -6.26 -0.61 -2.27
CA ILE A 116 -6.18 0.74 -1.67
C ILE A 116 -5.47 0.69 -0.34
N VAL A 117 -5.87 -0.21 0.56
CA VAL A 117 -5.26 -0.33 1.89
C VAL A 117 -3.78 -0.72 1.77
N THR A 118 -3.44 -1.67 0.88
CA THR A 118 -2.04 -2.08 0.66
C THR A 118 -1.20 -0.92 0.14
N VAL A 119 -1.70 -0.11 -0.80
CA VAL A 119 -0.99 1.06 -1.33
C VAL A 119 -0.77 2.11 -0.24
N VAL A 120 -1.81 2.41 0.55
CA VAL A 120 -1.72 3.37 1.66
C VAL A 120 -0.70 2.89 2.70
N LEU A 121 -0.75 1.61 3.10
CA LEU A 121 0.23 1.03 4.03
C LEU A 121 1.66 1.06 3.46
N THR A 122 1.81 0.76 2.16
CA THR A 122 3.12 0.83 1.48
C THR A 122 3.70 2.23 1.57
N PHE A 123 2.88 3.25 1.31
CA PHE A 123 3.28 4.64 1.39
C PHE A 123 3.65 5.05 2.82
N ILE A 124 2.83 4.68 3.81
CA ILE A 124 3.11 4.95 5.23
C ILE A 124 4.43 4.29 5.67
N PHE A 125 4.65 3.02 5.32
CA PHE A 125 5.88 2.32 5.66
C PHE A 125 7.10 2.85 4.91
N ALA A 126 6.95 3.29 3.66
CA ALA A 126 8.02 3.94 2.91
C ALA A 126 8.41 5.27 3.57
N ILE A 127 7.44 6.11 3.94
CA ILE A 127 7.69 7.34 4.71
C ILE A 127 8.34 7.01 6.04
N HIS A 128 7.81 6.03 6.76
CA HIS A 128 8.34 5.65 8.07
C HIS A 128 9.82 5.25 7.96
N LYS A 129 10.17 4.36 7.02
CA LYS A 129 11.57 3.96 6.77
C LYS A 129 12.44 5.11 6.33
N TRP A 130 11.93 5.99 5.48
CA TRP A 130 12.64 7.20 5.07
C TRP A 130 12.96 8.10 6.26
N LEU A 131 11.97 8.35 7.14
CA LEU A 131 12.15 9.10 8.37
C LEU A 131 13.09 8.38 9.35
N THR A 132 13.00 7.05 9.50
CA THR A 132 13.91 6.26 10.34
C THR A 132 15.35 6.42 9.85
N ALA A 133 15.60 6.17 8.56
CA ALA A 133 16.92 6.30 7.96
C ALA A 133 17.45 7.73 8.09
N TRP A 134 16.58 8.72 7.93
CA TRP A 134 16.94 10.12 8.13
C TRP A 134 17.32 10.42 9.58
N ILE A 135 16.59 9.93 10.58
CA ILE A 135 16.88 10.13 12.01
C ILE A 135 18.14 9.38 12.45
N GLU A 136 18.30 8.13 12.04
CA GLU A 136 19.49 7.31 12.33
C GLU A 136 20.74 7.97 11.77
N LYS A 137 20.65 8.53 10.57
CA LYS A 137 21.75 9.27 9.94
C LYS A 137 22.02 10.60 10.64
N ARG A 138 20.97 11.25 11.17
CA ARG A 138 21.05 12.41 12.07
C ARG A 138 21.45 12.04 13.50
N ASN A 139 22.21 10.97 13.72
CA ASN A 139 22.81 10.68 15.02
C ASN A 139 24.01 11.61 15.31
N PHE A 140 23.73 12.92 15.30
CA PHE A 140 24.63 14.00 15.65
C PHE A 140 24.70 14.21 17.16
N ILE A 141 23.70 13.75 17.91
CA ILE A 141 23.62 13.92 19.37
C ILE A 141 24.91 13.45 20.05
N SER A 142 25.44 12.29 19.65
CA SER A 142 26.71 11.78 20.21
C SER A 142 27.89 12.70 19.86
N SER A 143 28.00 13.18 18.63
CA SER A 143 29.05 14.10 18.20
C SER A 143 28.95 15.48 18.89
N PHE A 144 27.74 16.01 19.05
CA PHE A 144 27.48 17.27 19.77
C PHE A 144 27.78 17.13 21.26
N ASN A 145 27.42 16.01 21.88
CA ASN A 145 27.77 15.73 23.28
C ASN A 145 29.28 15.65 23.46
N GLN A 146 29.99 14.96 22.57
CA GLN A 146 31.44 14.86 22.63
C GLN A 146 32.09 16.26 22.53
N ALA A 147 31.72 17.05 21.52
CA ALA A 147 32.25 18.40 21.36
C ALA A 147 31.95 19.31 22.56
N LYS A 148 30.73 19.21 23.13
CA LYS A 148 30.35 19.93 24.36
C LYS A 148 31.23 19.52 25.55
N ILE A 149 31.48 18.23 25.74
CA ILE A 149 32.34 17.72 26.82
C ILE A 149 33.76 18.22 26.63
N ASP A 150 34.30 18.14 25.41
CA ASP A 150 35.66 18.59 25.11
C ASP A 150 35.83 20.10 25.34
N LEU A 151 34.86 20.91 24.92
CA LEU A 151 34.84 22.35 25.23
C LEU A 151 34.75 22.63 26.73
N SER A 152 33.94 21.85 27.45
CA SER A 152 33.80 21.97 28.91
C SER A 152 35.09 21.59 29.63
N ASN A 153 35.83 20.58 29.14
CA ASN A 153 37.13 20.21 29.67
C ASN A 153 38.16 21.33 29.49
N VAL A 154 38.16 22.02 28.35
CA VAL A 154 39.01 23.22 28.13
C VAL A 154 38.66 24.32 29.13
N LEU A 155 37.36 24.60 29.32
CA LEU A 155 36.88 25.59 30.29
C LEU A 155 37.33 25.24 31.71
N PHE A 156 37.03 24.03 32.18
CA PHE A 156 37.36 23.58 33.54
C PHE A 156 38.86 23.52 33.80
N ARG A 157 39.67 23.16 32.80
CA ARG A 157 41.12 23.18 32.93
C ARG A 157 41.62 24.60 33.19
N ILE A 158 41.19 25.57 32.38
CA ILE A 158 41.57 26.98 32.54
C ILE A 158 41.06 27.54 33.86
N GLU A 159 39.81 27.24 34.25
CA GLU A 159 39.24 27.66 35.53
C GLU A 159 40.08 27.15 36.71
N ASN A 160 40.43 25.87 36.72
CA ASN A 160 41.15 25.24 37.83
C ASN A 160 42.63 25.67 37.91
N GLU A 161 43.31 25.79 36.77
CA GLU A 161 44.74 26.14 36.73
C GLU A 161 45.01 27.61 37.07
N HIS A 162 44.04 28.50 36.85
CA HIS A 162 44.23 29.95 37.01
C HIS A 162 43.35 30.59 38.09
N ARG A 163 42.61 29.80 38.87
CA ARG A 163 41.84 30.26 40.02
C ARG A 163 42.73 31.03 41.00
N GLY A 164 42.38 32.28 41.28
CA GLY A 164 43.11 33.15 42.21
C GLY A 164 44.44 33.71 41.72
N PHE A 165 44.86 33.37 40.49
CA PHE A 165 46.13 33.82 39.89
C PHE A 165 45.95 34.40 38.49
N ALA A 166 44.73 34.72 38.10
CA ALA A 166 44.41 35.23 36.77
C ALA A 166 44.79 36.70 36.57
N LEU A 167 44.76 37.49 37.65
CA LEU A 167 45.17 38.89 37.67
C LEU A 167 46.60 39.02 38.18
N ASP A 168 47.33 40.01 37.66
CA ASP A 168 48.62 40.39 38.21
C ASP A 168 48.46 40.99 39.62
N GLY A 169 49.58 41.20 40.33
CA GLY A 169 49.56 41.75 41.69
C GLY A 169 48.94 43.15 41.80
N SER A 170 48.65 43.83 40.68
CA SER A 170 47.96 45.12 40.63
C SER A 170 46.44 44.99 40.46
N GLY A 171 45.95 43.83 40.04
CA GLY A 171 44.54 43.60 39.72
C GLY A 171 44.06 44.27 38.42
N GLN A 172 44.95 44.88 37.65
CA GLN A 172 44.60 45.70 36.47
C GLN A 172 44.88 45.01 35.13
N ALA A 173 45.68 43.95 35.12
CA ALA A 173 45.97 43.18 33.91
C ALA A 173 45.96 41.68 34.17
N LEU A 174 45.73 40.91 33.11
CA LEU A 174 45.84 39.46 33.18
C LEU A 174 47.31 39.04 33.29
N THR A 175 47.58 37.99 34.08
CA THR A 175 48.91 37.38 34.13
C THR A 175 49.32 36.86 32.75
N ALA A 176 50.63 36.84 32.46
CA ALA A 176 51.13 36.35 31.17
C ALA A 176 50.79 34.86 30.94
N THR A 177 50.78 34.07 32.02
CA THR A 177 50.38 32.66 32.01
C THR A 177 48.91 32.51 31.66
N PHE A 178 48.02 33.29 32.29
CA PHE A 178 46.58 33.22 31.99
C PHE A 178 46.25 33.70 30.57
N ARG A 179 46.91 34.77 30.07
CA ARG A 179 46.77 35.20 28.66
C ARG A 179 47.16 34.12 27.66
N THR A 180 48.23 33.40 27.98
CA THR A 180 48.70 32.27 27.15
C THR A 180 47.68 31.13 27.18
N ALA A 181 47.16 30.79 28.36
CA ALA A 181 46.14 29.75 28.53
C ALA A 181 44.82 30.08 27.81
N LEU A 182 44.34 31.34 27.89
CA LEU A 182 43.17 31.79 27.14
C LEU A 182 43.39 31.69 25.63
N SER A 183 44.57 32.12 25.14
CA SER A 183 44.90 32.04 23.71
C SER A 183 44.96 30.60 23.21
N GLN A 184 45.56 29.70 24.00
CA GLN A 184 45.61 28.26 23.71
C GLN A 184 44.21 27.64 23.77
N GLY A 185 43.41 27.98 24.78
CA GLY A 185 42.02 27.54 24.91
C GLY A 185 41.14 27.95 23.74
N ILE A 186 41.32 29.17 23.20
CA ILE A 186 40.66 29.61 21.96
C ILE A 186 41.07 28.72 20.78
N GLN A 187 42.36 28.43 20.60
CA GLN A 187 42.84 27.60 19.50
C GLN A 187 42.33 26.16 19.60
N GLU A 188 42.34 25.57 20.81
CA GLU A 188 41.80 24.23 21.06
C GLU A 188 40.29 24.17 20.81
N SER A 189 39.54 25.16 21.30
CA SER A 189 38.09 25.25 21.05
C SER A 189 37.80 25.32 19.54
N LYS A 190 38.57 26.11 18.79
CA LYS A 190 38.46 26.16 17.32
C LYS A 190 38.73 24.82 16.65
N LYS A 191 39.72 24.06 17.12
CA LYS A 191 40.02 22.72 16.59
C LYS A 191 38.86 21.75 16.83
N ILE A 192 38.32 21.73 18.05
CA ILE A 192 37.15 20.91 18.40
C ILE A 192 35.98 21.23 17.47
N LEU A 193 35.70 22.52 17.25
CA LEU A 193 34.63 22.96 16.34
C LEU A 193 34.87 22.55 14.89
N GLN A 194 36.11 22.66 14.40
CA GLN A 194 36.48 22.26 13.04
C GLN A 194 36.29 20.76 12.83
N GLU A 195 36.75 19.94 13.79
CA GLU A 195 36.60 18.49 13.75
C GLU A 195 35.13 18.07 13.80
N GLU A 196 34.35 18.64 14.73
CA GLU A 196 32.92 18.39 14.83
C GLU A 196 32.20 18.81 13.54
N THR A 197 32.50 19.99 13.00
CA THR A 197 31.90 20.50 11.77
C THR A 197 32.23 19.60 10.57
N LYS A 198 33.46 19.10 10.49
CA LYS A 198 33.87 18.13 9.47
C LYS A 198 33.05 16.84 9.59
N ASN A 199 32.98 16.27 10.79
CA ASN A 199 32.21 15.06 11.07
C ASN A 199 30.72 15.25 10.77
N TYR A 200 30.18 16.44 11.06
CA TYR A 200 28.81 16.81 10.73
C TYR A 200 28.56 16.78 9.22
N PHE A 201 29.43 17.42 8.43
CA PHE A 201 29.27 17.46 6.97
C PHE A 201 29.49 16.10 6.31
N GLU A 202 30.42 15.28 6.80
CA GLU A 202 30.62 13.91 6.31
C GLU A 202 29.36 13.04 6.50
N LYS A 203 28.73 13.16 7.68
CA LYS A 203 27.45 12.51 7.96
C LYS A 203 26.33 13.08 7.09
N LEU A 204 26.31 14.38 6.82
CA LEU A 204 25.29 15.04 6.00
C LEU A 204 25.38 14.69 4.50
N ALA A 205 26.59 14.60 3.94
CA ALA A 205 26.84 14.57 2.50
C ALA A 205 26.39 13.28 1.79
N ASN A 206 26.20 12.16 2.50
CA ASN A 206 25.93 10.85 1.88
C ASN A 206 24.56 10.25 2.23
N PRO A 207 23.41 10.89 1.97
CA PRO A 207 22.12 10.22 2.16
C PRO A 207 21.92 9.16 1.06
N GLY A 208 22.62 8.04 1.18
CA GLY A 208 22.36 6.81 0.43
C GLY A 208 21.08 6.17 0.95
N PHE A 209 19.94 6.83 0.71
CA PHE A 209 18.65 6.20 0.93
C PHE A 209 18.26 5.44 -0.34
N ASP A 210 18.29 4.12 -0.27
CA ASP A 210 17.75 3.27 -1.34
C ASP A 210 16.22 3.32 -1.31
N LEU A 211 15.67 4.32 -2.01
CA LEU A 211 14.23 4.53 -2.13
C LEU A 211 13.54 3.30 -2.75
N SER A 212 14.18 2.66 -3.72
CA SER A 212 13.62 1.49 -4.41
C SER A 212 13.51 0.31 -3.45
N GLY A 213 14.59 -0.01 -2.74
CA GLY A 213 14.59 -1.04 -1.70
C GLY A 213 13.61 -0.74 -0.57
N ALA A 214 13.49 0.52 -0.16
CA ALA A 214 12.53 0.94 0.86
C ALA A 214 11.07 0.75 0.41
N ILE A 215 10.72 1.11 -0.84
CA ILE A 215 9.37 0.93 -1.39
C ILE A 215 9.04 -0.56 -1.53
N ILE A 216 9.93 -1.35 -2.13
CA ILE A 216 9.71 -2.79 -2.36
C ILE A 216 9.50 -3.52 -1.03
N SER A 217 10.40 -3.29 -0.07
CA SER A 217 10.28 -3.92 1.26
C SER A 217 9.03 -3.44 2.00
N SER A 218 8.60 -2.19 1.81
CA SER A 218 7.36 -1.65 2.40
C SER A 218 6.12 -2.27 1.79
N ALA A 219 6.12 -2.54 0.48
CA ALA A 219 5.02 -3.23 -0.18
C ALA A 219 4.84 -4.66 0.34
N THR A 220 5.95 -5.38 0.56
CA THR A 220 5.92 -6.72 1.16
C THR A 220 5.38 -6.67 2.59
N SER A 221 5.87 -5.76 3.43
CA SER A 221 5.37 -5.58 4.80
C SER A 221 3.88 -5.21 4.83
N ALA A 222 3.44 -4.31 3.94
CA ALA A 222 2.04 -3.90 3.82
C ALA A 222 1.12 -5.09 3.49
N LYS A 223 1.50 -5.93 2.53
CA LYS A 223 0.74 -7.14 2.18
C LYS A 223 0.65 -8.12 3.34
N GLN A 224 1.74 -8.31 4.08
CA GLN A 224 1.78 -9.21 5.23
C GLN A 224 0.94 -8.69 6.41
N VAL A 225 1.05 -7.39 6.73
CA VAL A 225 0.26 -6.77 7.80
C VAL A 225 -1.23 -6.80 7.43
N PHE A 226 -1.58 -6.49 6.18
CA PHE A 226 -2.95 -6.59 5.70
C PHE A 226 -3.50 -8.02 5.81
N SER A 227 -2.72 -9.03 5.39
CA SER A 227 -3.17 -10.42 5.43
C SER A 227 -3.36 -10.95 6.85
N GLN A 228 -2.59 -10.44 7.82
CA GLN A 228 -2.68 -10.81 9.24
C GLN A 228 -3.79 -10.08 10.00
N LEU A 229 -4.09 -8.84 9.62
CA LEU A 229 -5.01 -7.97 10.38
C LEU A 229 -6.38 -7.77 9.71
N LYS A 230 -6.57 -8.24 8.47
CA LYS A 230 -7.89 -8.28 7.84
C LYS A 230 -8.87 -9.10 8.68
N ALA A 231 -10.14 -8.70 8.69
CA ALA A 231 -11.18 -9.49 9.35
C ALA A 231 -11.21 -10.93 8.82
N GLU A 232 -11.49 -11.92 9.68
CA GLU A 232 -11.53 -13.34 9.29
C GLU A 232 -12.53 -13.61 8.16
N ARG A 233 -13.63 -12.85 8.13
CA ARG A 233 -14.64 -12.92 7.07
C ARG A 233 -14.14 -12.41 5.72
N PHE A 234 -13.05 -11.65 5.68
CA PHE A 234 -12.55 -11.00 4.46
C PHE A 234 -11.70 -11.96 3.60
N GLN A 235 -12.39 -12.86 2.90
CA GLN A 235 -11.82 -13.94 2.09
C GLN A 235 -12.11 -13.76 0.60
N VAL A 236 -11.75 -12.60 0.08
CA VAL A 236 -12.05 -12.14 -1.29
C VAL A 236 -11.60 -13.14 -2.37
N GLU A 237 -10.48 -13.84 -2.20
CA GLU A 237 -10.03 -14.85 -3.17
C GLU A 237 -10.93 -16.08 -3.22
N GLU A 238 -11.44 -16.52 -2.07
CA GLU A 238 -12.37 -17.64 -1.99
C GLU A 238 -13.73 -17.26 -2.58
N TRP A 239 -14.21 -16.05 -2.28
CA TRP A 239 -15.44 -15.51 -2.84
C TRP A 239 -15.39 -15.42 -4.36
N LYS A 240 -14.25 -14.97 -4.92
CA LYS A 240 -14.02 -14.93 -6.36
C LYS A 240 -14.10 -16.33 -6.97
N LYS A 241 -13.44 -17.32 -6.36
CA LYS A 241 -13.47 -18.70 -6.85
C LYS A 241 -14.89 -19.28 -6.83
N GLU A 242 -15.62 -19.09 -5.73
CA GLU A 242 -16.99 -19.59 -5.62
C GLU A 242 -17.93 -18.92 -6.62
N SER A 243 -17.79 -17.61 -6.85
CA SER A 243 -18.55 -16.89 -7.88
C SER A 243 -18.26 -17.40 -9.29
N GLN A 244 -16.98 -17.60 -9.63
CA GLN A 244 -16.59 -18.14 -10.94
C GLN A 244 -17.05 -19.59 -11.15
N GLU A 245 -17.05 -20.41 -10.10
CA GLU A 245 -17.58 -21.76 -10.16
C GLU A 245 -19.10 -21.79 -10.35
N LYS A 246 -19.84 -20.90 -9.68
CA LYS A 246 -21.28 -20.76 -9.88
C LYS A 246 -21.61 -20.34 -11.31
N GLU A 247 -20.90 -19.34 -11.84
CA GLU A 247 -21.08 -18.87 -13.22
C GLU A 247 -20.81 -19.99 -14.24
N LYS A 248 -19.70 -20.74 -14.08
CA LYS A 248 -19.40 -21.90 -14.93
C LYS A 248 -20.45 -22.99 -14.87
N LYS A 249 -21.01 -23.26 -13.68
CA LYS A 249 -22.09 -24.25 -13.51
C LYS A 249 -23.37 -23.77 -14.17
N GLU A 250 -23.69 -22.48 -14.09
CA GLU A 250 -24.86 -21.90 -14.75
C GLU A 250 -24.71 -21.90 -16.28
N THR A 251 -23.54 -21.56 -16.82
CA THR A 251 -23.28 -21.63 -18.26
C THR A 251 -23.35 -23.07 -18.75
N ALA A 252 -22.74 -24.03 -18.04
CA ALA A 252 -22.81 -25.45 -18.41
C ALA A 252 -24.25 -25.98 -18.40
N LYS A 253 -25.07 -25.60 -17.40
CA LYS A 253 -26.50 -25.96 -17.36
C LYS A 253 -27.29 -25.34 -18.51
N LYS A 254 -26.98 -24.09 -18.89
CA LYS A 254 -27.61 -23.43 -20.05
C LYS A 254 -27.22 -24.13 -21.35
N GLU A 255 -25.94 -24.44 -21.55
CA GLU A 255 -25.44 -25.18 -22.72
C GLU A 255 -26.06 -26.59 -22.80
N GLU A 256 -26.18 -27.30 -21.68
CA GLU A 256 -26.85 -28.60 -21.61
C GLU A 256 -28.34 -28.49 -21.99
N LYS A 257 -29.04 -27.48 -21.44
CA LYS A 257 -30.45 -27.20 -21.78
C LYS A 257 -30.60 -26.87 -23.28
N GLU A 258 -29.71 -26.05 -23.85
CA GLU A 258 -29.71 -25.70 -25.27
C GLU A 258 -29.41 -26.90 -26.17
N ALA A 259 -28.43 -27.75 -25.81
CA ALA A 259 -28.11 -28.97 -26.54
C ALA A 259 -29.29 -29.95 -26.54
N LEU A 260 -29.98 -30.06 -25.40
CA LEU A 260 -31.16 -30.92 -25.27
C LEU A 260 -32.34 -30.37 -26.10
N ILE A 261 -32.59 -29.06 -26.06
CA ILE A 261 -33.55 -28.39 -26.96
C ILE A 261 -33.22 -28.64 -28.44
N PHE A 262 -31.94 -28.53 -28.82
CA PHE A 262 -31.50 -28.77 -30.20
C PHE A 262 -31.75 -30.22 -30.63
N ASN A 263 -31.44 -31.19 -29.78
CA ASN A 263 -31.66 -32.61 -30.04
C ASN A 263 -33.14 -32.93 -30.23
N VAL A 264 -34.01 -32.38 -29.37
CA VAL A 264 -35.47 -32.55 -29.47
C VAL A 264 -35.99 -31.93 -30.77
N ARG A 265 -35.57 -30.71 -31.12
CA ARG A 265 -35.94 -30.07 -32.41
C ARG A 265 -35.52 -30.90 -33.61
N LYS A 266 -34.30 -31.45 -33.60
CA LYS A 266 -33.80 -32.33 -34.65
C LYS A 266 -34.66 -33.61 -34.77
N ALA A 267 -35.07 -34.19 -33.64
CA ALA A 267 -35.96 -35.34 -33.62
C ALA A 267 -37.34 -35.02 -34.20
N ILE A 268 -37.94 -33.88 -33.85
CA ILE A 268 -39.21 -33.40 -34.43
C ILE A 268 -39.09 -33.25 -35.95
N LEU A 269 -38.03 -32.60 -36.44
CA LEU A 269 -37.82 -32.43 -37.88
C LEU A 269 -37.67 -33.77 -38.61
N THR A 270 -37.00 -34.73 -37.98
CA THR A 270 -36.84 -36.08 -38.55
C THR A 270 -38.17 -36.82 -38.62
N GLU A 271 -39.00 -36.75 -37.58
CA GLU A 271 -40.34 -37.37 -37.61
C GLU A 271 -41.28 -36.67 -38.58
N ARG A 272 -41.23 -35.34 -38.71
CA ARG A 272 -42.00 -34.59 -39.72
C ARG A 272 -41.62 -35.03 -41.14
N ALA A 273 -40.33 -35.24 -41.41
CA ALA A 273 -39.87 -35.73 -42.70
C ALA A 273 -40.39 -37.15 -43.01
N LYS A 274 -40.39 -38.05 -42.01
CA LYS A 274 -40.99 -39.40 -42.18
C LYS A 274 -42.49 -39.32 -42.43
N TYR A 275 -43.21 -38.50 -41.68
CA TYR A 275 -44.64 -38.29 -41.87
C TYR A 275 -44.95 -37.80 -43.28
N GLN A 276 -44.19 -36.82 -43.77
CA GLN A 276 -44.34 -36.30 -45.13
C GLN A 276 -44.09 -37.39 -46.19
N ALA A 277 -43.04 -38.20 -46.04
CA ALA A 277 -42.79 -39.32 -46.96
C ALA A 277 -43.93 -40.35 -46.98
N ILE A 278 -44.57 -40.62 -45.84
CA ILE A 278 -45.75 -41.49 -45.78
C ILE A 278 -46.95 -40.83 -46.45
N GLN A 279 -47.17 -39.53 -46.25
CA GLN A 279 -48.24 -38.79 -46.91
C GLN A 279 -48.09 -38.81 -48.44
N ASP A 280 -46.86 -38.63 -48.94
CA ASP A 280 -46.57 -38.73 -50.37
C ASP A 280 -46.91 -40.14 -50.91
N GLN A 281 -46.53 -41.20 -50.19
CA GLN A 281 -46.87 -42.59 -50.54
C GLN A 281 -48.38 -42.86 -50.50
N VAL A 282 -49.10 -42.28 -49.54
CA VAL A 282 -50.57 -42.40 -49.46
C VAL A 282 -51.23 -41.71 -50.64
N ILE A 283 -50.73 -40.54 -51.05
CA ILE A 283 -51.23 -39.81 -52.23
C ILE A 283 -51.01 -40.65 -53.49
N ASP A 284 -49.78 -41.16 -53.69
CA ASP A 284 -49.43 -42.00 -54.85
C ASP A 284 -50.32 -43.26 -54.92
N LEU A 285 -50.47 -43.98 -53.79
CA LEU A 285 -51.32 -45.18 -53.74
C LEU A 285 -52.81 -44.87 -53.91
N SER A 286 -53.28 -43.72 -53.43
CA SER A 286 -54.67 -43.30 -53.63
C SER A 286 -54.95 -42.95 -55.09
N ALA A 287 -53.97 -42.38 -55.80
CA ALA A 287 -54.05 -42.16 -57.23
C ALA A 287 -54.09 -43.50 -58.00
N ASP A 288 -53.21 -44.45 -57.65
CA ASP A 288 -53.22 -45.81 -58.21
C ASP A 288 -54.57 -46.52 -57.94
N GLU A 289 -55.13 -46.37 -56.74
CA GLU A 289 -56.45 -46.90 -56.38
C GLU A 289 -57.56 -46.31 -57.28
N ALA A 290 -57.55 -44.99 -57.47
CA ALA A 290 -58.51 -44.30 -58.32
C ALA A 290 -58.45 -44.76 -59.78
N ASP A 291 -57.25 -44.87 -60.35
CA ASP A 291 -57.02 -45.35 -61.71
C ASP A 291 -57.51 -46.80 -61.89
N LEU A 292 -57.27 -47.66 -60.89
CA LEU A 292 -57.71 -49.06 -60.91
C LEU A 292 -59.23 -49.21 -60.76
N LEU A 293 -59.87 -48.36 -59.96
CA LEU A 293 -61.33 -48.29 -59.84
C LEU A 293 -61.96 -47.84 -61.16
N GLU A 294 -61.40 -46.81 -61.81
CA GLU A 294 -61.84 -46.34 -63.12
C GLU A 294 -61.68 -47.45 -64.19
N ALA A 295 -60.53 -48.14 -64.19
CA ALA A 295 -60.30 -49.29 -65.06
C ALA A 295 -61.33 -50.40 -64.80
N GLN A 296 -61.63 -50.73 -63.55
CA GLN A 296 -62.62 -51.75 -63.18
C GLN A 296 -64.05 -51.40 -63.65
N MET A 297 -64.39 -50.11 -63.71
CA MET A 297 -65.68 -49.61 -64.19
C MET A 297 -65.82 -49.63 -65.73
N SER A 298 -64.73 -49.80 -66.47
CA SER A 298 -64.76 -49.90 -67.93
C SER A 298 -65.48 -51.17 -68.41
N ALA A 299 -66.47 -51.00 -69.30
CA ALA A 299 -67.39 -52.04 -69.75
C ALA A 299 -66.75 -53.18 -70.57
N ALA A 300 -65.47 -53.09 -70.94
CA ALA A 300 -64.79 -54.00 -71.85
C ALA A 300 -64.00 -55.16 -71.17
N LEU A 301 -63.98 -55.25 -69.84
CA LEU A 301 -63.16 -56.23 -69.12
C LEU A 301 -63.85 -57.58 -68.91
N GLY A 302 -63.16 -58.66 -69.29
CA GLY A 302 -63.58 -60.04 -69.01
C GLY A 302 -63.50 -60.41 -67.52
N PRO A 303 -64.20 -61.48 -67.08
CA PRO A 303 -64.32 -61.86 -65.67
C PRO A 303 -62.97 -62.14 -64.99
N THR A 304 -62.00 -62.71 -65.72
CA THR A 304 -60.65 -63.01 -65.22
C THR A 304 -59.85 -61.75 -64.91
N ASP A 305 -59.99 -60.69 -65.73
CA ASP A 305 -59.26 -59.43 -65.54
C ASP A 305 -59.85 -58.60 -64.40
N ARG A 306 -61.18 -58.65 -64.22
CA ARG A 306 -61.85 -58.09 -63.04
C ARG A 306 -61.36 -58.73 -61.74
N GLN A 307 -61.13 -60.04 -61.71
CA GLN A 307 -60.63 -60.73 -60.52
C GLN A 307 -59.17 -60.34 -60.20
N LYS A 308 -58.34 -60.13 -61.23
CA LYS A 308 -56.96 -59.63 -61.06
C LYS A 308 -56.94 -58.18 -60.55
N LEU A 309 -57.81 -57.32 -61.08
CA LEU A 309 -57.96 -55.93 -60.62
C LEU A 309 -58.45 -55.87 -59.16
N ALA A 310 -59.46 -56.67 -58.79
CA ALA A 310 -59.95 -56.75 -57.42
C ALA A 310 -58.85 -57.18 -56.43
N LYS A 311 -57.97 -58.10 -56.83
CA LYS A 311 -56.82 -58.50 -56.00
C LYS A 311 -55.77 -57.38 -55.85
N LYS A 312 -55.54 -56.59 -56.90
CA LYS A 312 -54.65 -55.41 -56.83
C LYS A 312 -55.22 -54.33 -55.92
N LEU A 313 -56.51 -54.02 -56.05
CA LEU A 313 -57.21 -53.07 -55.18
C LEU A 313 -57.16 -53.51 -53.71
N ALA A 314 -57.46 -54.77 -53.41
CA ALA A 314 -57.36 -55.29 -52.04
C ALA A 314 -55.93 -55.17 -51.45
N ASN A 315 -54.90 -55.33 -52.28
CA ASN A 315 -53.51 -55.15 -51.86
C ASN A 315 -53.17 -53.67 -51.58
N ILE A 316 -53.60 -52.75 -52.45
CA ILE A 316 -53.41 -51.30 -52.25
C ILE A 316 -54.15 -50.84 -51.00
N GLN A 317 -55.38 -51.31 -50.79
CA GLN A 317 -56.18 -50.96 -49.61
C GLN A 317 -55.56 -51.50 -48.31
N THR A 318 -54.91 -52.67 -48.37
CA THR A 318 -54.12 -53.19 -47.24
C THR A 318 -52.88 -52.32 -46.97
N GLN A 319 -52.19 -51.86 -48.01
CA GLN A 319 -51.05 -50.95 -47.90
C GLN A 319 -51.46 -49.57 -47.35
N LEU A 320 -52.56 -48.99 -47.83
CA LEU A 320 -53.12 -47.74 -47.32
C LEU A 320 -53.47 -47.84 -45.83
N ASN A 321 -54.14 -48.91 -45.40
CA ASN A 321 -54.45 -49.12 -43.98
C ASN A 321 -53.18 -49.24 -43.11
N SER A 322 -52.13 -49.89 -43.63
CA SER A 322 -50.82 -49.96 -42.97
C SER A 322 -50.16 -48.58 -42.87
N TYR A 323 -50.24 -47.76 -43.92
CA TYR A 323 -49.70 -46.41 -43.92
C TYR A 323 -50.47 -45.46 -43.01
N HIS A 324 -51.81 -45.54 -42.95
CA HIS A 324 -52.62 -44.78 -41.99
C HIS A 324 -52.23 -45.11 -40.54
N THR A 325 -52.10 -46.40 -40.21
CA THR A 325 -51.68 -46.82 -38.86
C THR A 325 -50.27 -46.31 -38.51
N THR A 326 -49.35 -46.33 -39.48
CA THR A 326 -47.98 -45.81 -39.30
C THR A 326 -47.99 -44.28 -39.16
N SER A 327 -48.83 -43.59 -39.93
CA SER A 327 -49.01 -42.13 -39.89
C SER A 327 -49.53 -41.68 -38.53
N ASP A 328 -50.54 -42.35 -37.98
CA ASP A 328 -51.09 -42.08 -36.65
C ASP A 328 -50.03 -42.26 -35.56
N SER A 329 -49.21 -43.33 -35.65
CA SER A 329 -48.10 -43.57 -34.72
C SER A 329 -47.07 -42.43 -34.74
N ILE A 330 -46.70 -41.93 -35.93
CA ILE A 330 -45.74 -40.82 -36.05
C ILE A 330 -46.34 -39.51 -35.51
N MET A 331 -47.64 -39.26 -35.72
CA MET A 331 -48.31 -38.08 -35.18
C MET A 331 -48.33 -38.06 -33.65
N ILE A 332 -48.53 -39.23 -33.01
CA ILE A 332 -48.42 -39.36 -31.55
C ILE A 332 -47.00 -39.06 -31.09
N GLU A 333 -45.97 -39.62 -31.74
CA GLU A 333 -44.58 -39.34 -31.40
C GLU A 333 -44.19 -37.86 -31.58
N LEU A 334 -44.72 -37.20 -32.61
CA LEU A 334 -44.54 -35.76 -32.83
C LEU A 334 -45.14 -34.95 -31.69
N ALA A 335 -46.39 -35.22 -31.31
CA ALA A 335 -47.07 -34.51 -30.23
C ALA A 335 -46.32 -34.67 -28.89
N VAL A 336 -45.78 -35.85 -28.60
CA VAL A 336 -44.96 -36.10 -27.40
C VAL A 336 -43.68 -35.25 -27.43
N LYS A 337 -42.94 -35.26 -28.55
CA LYS A 337 -41.69 -34.49 -28.69
C LYS A 337 -41.93 -32.97 -28.67
N GLU A 338 -43.06 -32.51 -29.20
CA GLU A 338 -43.46 -31.10 -29.14
C GLU A 338 -43.80 -30.67 -27.70
N ALA A 339 -44.50 -31.52 -26.93
CA ALA A 339 -44.75 -31.28 -25.51
C ALA A 339 -43.45 -31.28 -24.68
N GLU A 340 -42.52 -32.19 -24.96
CA GLU A 340 -41.18 -32.18 -24.34
C GLU A 340 -40.43 -30.87 -24.62
N LEU A 341 -40.50 -30.38 -25.86
CA LEU A 341 -39.89 -29.10 -26.23
C LEU A 341 -40.51 -27.92 -25.48
N GLU A 342 -41.83 -27.88 -25.33
CA GLU A 342 -42.52 -26.83 -24.57
C GLU A 342 -42.13 -26.83 -23.09
N LEU A 343 -42.01 -28.00 -22.47
CA LEU A 343 -41.54 -28.13 -21.08
C LEU A 343 -40.10 -27.62 -20.92
N LEU A 344 -39.26 -27.78 -21.94
CA LEU A 344 -37.89 -27.29 -21.93
C LEU A 344 -37.78 -25.80 -22.22
N LEU A 345 -38.75 -25.18 -22.87
CA LEU A 345 -38.72 -23.74 -23.16
C LEU A 345 -39.25 -22.90 -21.99
N ASN A 346 -40.13 -23.48 -21.18
CA ASN A 346 -40.55 -22.93 -19.90
C ASN A 346 -39.48 -23.14 -18.80
#